data_AF-A0A7V3XJB2-F1
#
_entry.id   AF-A0A7V3XJB2-F1
#
_cell.length_a   1.000
_cell.length_b   1.000
_cell.length_c   1.000
_cell.angle_alpha   90.00
_cell.angle_beta   90.00
_cell.angle_gamma   90.00
#
_symmetry.space_group_name_H-M   'P 1'
#
loop_
_entity.id
_entity.type
_entity.pdbx_description
1 polymer ?
#
loop_
_entity_poly.entity_id
_entity_poly.type
_entity_poly.pdbx_seq_one_letter_code
_entity_poly.pdbx_strand_id
1 'polypeptide(L)'
;MAAPRLRERRVGHLGRRRRRPRRGRPPRAHGAHAGAVRGGAAGDARRGRAGPRLAGARHAVVRRRAVARPDHVDALLLSAVALAHAGETGRAIDAMNRALRHGDAGGRPTIVYRIMEAAGALAARRDVQPPLCLLAHLHRYLRIFDEAQGEVAMRYARRAIDTGDRPADAWLTIGVILDKRGHHADALAALQRALAIDPRHAEAYRWAATQALMLQDPVLAYRMARAALEAAPDDPFYARPVERLVLREFGDARTMAALMEQALARNPGMAAAHEGLARAAEALGDADRAAGHRRVAAELRRGRSAR
;
A
#
# COMPACT_ATOMS: atom_id res chain seq x y z
N MET A 1 -2.11 19.59 -65.17
CA MET A 1 -2.39 20.91 -64.55
C MET A 1 -2.36 20.72 -63.04
N ALA A 2 -1.88 21.60 -62.17
CA ALA A 2 -0.99 22.76 -62.20
C ALA A 2 -1.12 23.36 -60.78
N ALA A 3 -0.03 23.43 -60.01
CA ALA A 3 -0.07 23.97 -58.63
C ALA A 3 0.45 25.41 -58.56
N PRO A 4 0.13 26.15 -57.49
CA PRO A 4 1.04 27.13 -56.91
C PRO A 4 1.38 26.73 -55.44
N ARG A 5 2.63 26.49 -55.02
CA ARG A 5 3.86 27.32 -55.02
C ARG A 5 3.89 28.46 -53.99
N LEU A 6 4.55 28.14 -52.87
CA LEU A 6 5.65 28.89 -52.22
C LEU A 6 5.42 30.34 -51.74
N ARG A 7 5.75 30.56 -50.45
CA ARG A 7 6.75 31.57 -50.07
C ARG A 7 7.47 31.22 -48.77
N GLU A 8 8.69 30.71 -48.90
CA GLU A 8 9.69 30.75 -47.84
C GLU A 8 10.23 32.18 -47.64
N ARG A 9 10.67 32.53 -46.42
CA ARG A 9 11.66 33.61 -46.22
C ARG A 9 12.74 33.24 -45.20
N ARG A 10 13.97 33.26 -45.71
CA ARG A 10 15.28 33.19 -45.03
C ARG A 10 15.96 34.57 -45.26
N VAL A 11 16.98 35.07 -44.55
CA VAL A 11 17.93 34.55 -43.55
C VAL A 11 18.16 35.66 -42.50
N GLY A 12 18.52 35.36 -41.25
CA GLY A 12 18.99 36.37 -40.28
C GLY A 12 20.10 35.86 -39.35
N HIS A 13 21.37 35.94 -39.77
CA HIS A 13 22.53 35.56 -38.96
C HIS A 13 22.92 36.66 -37.95
N LEU A 14 23.28 36.25 -36.73
CA LEU A 14 24.24 36.85 -35.77
C LEU A 14 24.17 35.98 -34.49
N GLY A 15 25.21 35.52 -33.80
CA GLY A 15 26.65 35.66 -33.89
C GLY A 15 27.26 34.80 -32.77
N ARG A 16 28.23 33.93 -33.08
CA ARG A 16 28.85 33.00 -32.11
C ARG A 16 29.70 33.77 -31.09
N ARG A 17 29.49 33.57 -29.78
CA ARG A 17 30.54 33.82 -28.76
C ARG A 17 30.65 32.66 -27.75
N ARG A 18 31.64 31.79 -27.98
CA ARG A 18 32.09 30.77 -27.02
C ARG A 18 32.78 31.47 -25.83
N ARG A 19 32.28 31.30 -24.60
CA ARG A 19 33.08 31.59 -23.39
C ARG A 19 33.83 30.33 -22.95
N ARG A 20 35.16 30.36 -23.03
CA ARG A 20 36.06 29.34 -22.44
C ARG A 20 36.29 29.62 -20.94
N PRO A 21 36.63 28.59 -20.13
CA PRO A 21 36.78 28.74 -18.69
C PRO A 21 38.08 29.46 -18.30
N ARG A 22 38.05 30.24 -17.21
CA ARG A 22 39.26 30.80 -16.58
C ARG A 22 39.95 29.73 -15.73
N ARG A 23 41.23 29.47 -16.02
CA ARG A 23 42.13 28.70 -15.14
C ARG A 23 42.66 29.62 -14.04
N GLY A 24 42.53 29.22 -12.77
CA GLY A 24 43.27 29.76 -11.64
C GLY A 24 44.22 28.68 -11.11
N ARG A 25 45.49 29.02 -10.84
CA ARG A 25 46.49 28.12 -10.23
C ARG A 25 46.52 28.29 -8.70
N PRO A 26 47.01 27.28 -7.94
CA PRO A 26 46.87 27.23 -6.48
C PRO A 26 48.05 27.87 -5.73
N PRO A 27 47.87 28.24 -4.44
CA PRO A 27 48.98 28.43 -3.51
C PRO A 27 49.54 27.09 -3.00
N ARG A 28 50.81 27.10 -2.57
CA ARG A 28 51.61 25.93 -2.19
C ARG A 28 51.58 25.64 -0.68
N ALA A 29 52.06 24.46 -0.30
CA ALA A 29 52.19 24.01 1.08
C ALA A 29 53.53 24.38 1.74
N HIS A 30 53.48 24.62 3.05
CA HIS A 30 54.50 24.32 4.07
C HIS A 30 53.72 23.63 5.22
N GLY A 31 54.20 22.60 5.93
CA GLY A 31 55.50 22.48 6.61
C GLY A 31 55.38 23.15 8.00
N ALA A 32 55.66 22.53 9.14
CA ALA A 32 56.15 21.18 9.45
C ALA A 32 55.95 20.87 10.97
N HIS A 33 56.42 19.69 11.43
CA HIS A 33 56.69 19.28 12.83
C HIS A 33 55.52 19.29 13.85
N ALA A 34 55.10 18.15 14.40
CA ALA A 34 55.78 17.24 15.35
C ALA A 34 55.66 17.68 16.82
N GLY A 35 54.98 16.87 17.62
CA GLY A 35 54.80 17.04 19.07
C GLY A 35 54.22 15.77 19.67
N ALA A 36 55.08 14.94 20.25
CA ALA A 36 54.69 13.67 20.87
C ALA A 36 54.62 13.82 22.39
N VAL A 37 53.56 13.30 23.02
CA VAL A 37 53.56 12.93 24.44
C VAL A 37 52.89 11.57 24.59
N ARG A 38 53.63 10.59 25.14
CA ARG A 38 53.07 9.34 25.64
C ARG A 38 52.43 9.59 27.01
N GLY A 39 51.24 9.07 27.23
CA GLY A 39 50.61 8.96 28.54
C GLY A 39 49.58 7.85 28.52
N GLY A 40 49.92 6.70 29.09
CA GLY A 40 49.01 5.54 29.15
C GLY A 40 48.26 5.51 30.48
N ALA A 41 46.98 5.10 30.44
CA ALA A 41 46.27 4.47 31.55
C ALA A 41 45.00 3.77 31.01
N ALA A 42 44.54 2.74 31.71
CA ALA A 42 43.33 2.00 31.35
C ALA A 42 42.07 2.87 31.46
N GLY A 43 41.09 2.65 30.58
CA GLY A 43 39.93 3.54 30.40
C GLY A 43 38.68 2.87 29.84
N ASP A 44 38.27 1.77 30.47
CA ASP A 44 36.91 1.20 30.56
C ASP A 44 36.02 1.10 29.27
N ALA A 45 35.64 -0.13 28.94
CA ALA A 45 34.85 -0.47 27.76
C ALA A 45 33.35 -0.10 27.89
N ARG A 46 33.01 1.18 27.73
CA ARG A 46 31.60 1.65 27.71
C ARG A 46 30.98 1.74 26.30
N ARG A 47 30.99 0.64 25.56
CA ARG A 47 30.05 0.39 24.44
C ARG A 47 29.00 -0.64 24.86
N GLY A 48 28.24 -0.30 25.91
CA GLY A 48 27.26 -1.20 26.55
C GLY A 48 25.81 -0.75 26.37
N ARG A 49 25.05 -1.53 25.58
CA ARG A 49 23.59 -1.76 25.75
C ARG A 49 22.65 -0.54 25.72
N ALA A 50 22.44 0.04 24.54
CA ALA A 50 21.09 0.49 24.15
C ALA A 50 20.21 -0.76 23.88
N GLY A 51 19.78 -1.43 24.96
CA GLY A 51 19.25 -2.80 24.90
C GLY A 51 17.85 -2.97 24.29
N PRO A 52 17.41 -4.22 24.07
CA PRO A 52 16.13 -4.58 23.40
C PRO A 52 14.86 -4.06 24.09
N ARG A 53 14.96 -3.45 25.28
CA ARG A 53 13.85 -2.81 25.99
C ARG A 53 13.22 -1.64 25.21
N LEU A 54 14.00 -0.88 24.44
CA LEU A 54 13.45 0.20 23.59
C LEU A 54 12.71 -0.33 22.35
N ALA A 55 13.15 -1.46 21.80
CA ALA A 55 12.42 -2.17 20.76
C ALA A 55 11.10 -2.74 21.32
N GLY A 56 11.15 -3.41 22.48
CA GLY A 56 9.98 -3.94 23.18
C GLY A 56 8.96 -2.87 23.57
N ALA A 57 9.39 -1.71 24.08
CA ALA A 57 8.51 -0.60 24.42
C ALA A 57 7.82 0.02 23.18
N ARG A 58 8.52 0.13 22.04
CA ARG A 58 7.93 0.54 20.76
C ARG A 58 6.93 -0.50 20.24
N HIS A 59 7.26 -1.79 20.33
CA HIS A 59 6.33 -2.89 20.06
C HIS A 59 5.06 -2.80 20.92
N ALA A 60 5.20 -2.51 22.21
CA ALA A 60 4.08 -2.39 23.14
C ALA A 60 3.15 -1.21 22.79
N VAL A 61 3.68 -0.03 22.46
CA VAL A 61 2.86 1.14 22.07
C VAL A 61 2.17 0.92 20.72
N VAL A 62 2.85 0.32 19.74
CA VAL A 62 2.24 -0.04 18.45
C VAL A 62 1.14 -1.08 18.66
N ARG A 63 1.38 -2.15 19.44
CA ARG A 63 0.32 -3.12 19.81
C ARG A 63 -0.86 -2.46 20.52
N ARG A 64 -0.62 -1.57 21.50
CA ARG A 64 -1.71 -0.94 22.26
C ARG A 64 -2.58 -0.01 21.40
N ARG A 65 -2.01 0.65 20.39
CA ARG A 65 -2.79 1.43 19.40
C ARG A 65 -3.44 0.55 18.32
N ALA A 66 -2.78 -0.50 17.85
CA ALA A 66 -3.36 -1.46 16.91
C ALA A 66 -4.55 -2.22 17.52
N VAL A 67 -4.53 -2.52 18.83
CA VAL A 67 -5.68 -3.10 19.54
C VAL A 67 -6.86 -2.13 19.63
N ALA A 68 -6.61 -0.81 19.75
CA ALA A 68 -7.66 0.20 19.82
C ALA A 68 -8.19 0.66 18.44
N ARG A 69 -7.37 0.56 17.39
CA ARG A 69 -7.71 0.85 15.99
C ARG A 69 -6.94 -0.13 15.07
N PRO A 70 -7.54 -1.29 14.74
CA PRO A 70 -6.87 -2.34 13.96
C PRO A 70 -6.30 -1.89 12.61
N ASP A 71 -6.92 -0.90 11.97
CA ASP A 71 -6.54 -0.37 10.66
C ASP A 71 -5.88 1.02 10.73
N HIS A 72 -5.25 1.39 11.84
CA HIS A 72 -4.52 2.65 11.94
C HIS A 72 -3.27 2.62 11.04
N VAL A 73 -3.29 3.41 9.96
CA VAL A 73 -2.25 3.46 8.91
C VAL A 73 -0.83 3.53 9.49
N ASP A 74 -0.49 4.54 10.32
CA ASP A 74 0.85 4.63 10.94
C ASP A 74 1.26 3.37 11.71
N ALA A 75 0.33 2.69 12.38
CA ALA A 75 0.63 1.53 13.21
C ALA A 75 0.90 0.30 12.33
N LEU A 76 0.16 0.15 11.24
CA LEU A 76 0.37 -0.90 10.23
C LEU A 76 1.70 -0.69 9.48
N LEU A 77 2.01 0.54 9.05
CA LEU A 77 3.28 0.87 8.39
C LEU A 77 4.48 0.63 9.31
N LEU A 78 4.41 1.04 10.58
CA LEU A 78 5.46 0.75 11.57
C LEU A 78 5.54 -0.75 11.91
N SER A 79 4.42 -1.46 11.93
CA SER A 79 4.40 -2.91 12.10
C SER A 79 5.05 -3.63 10.93
N ALA A 80 4.80 -3.19 9.68
CA ALA A 80 5.43 -3.74 8.49
C ALA A 80 6.96 -3.58 8.53
N VAL A 81 7.46 -2.41 8.93
CA VAL A 81 8.91 -2.18 9.14
C VAL A 81 9.47 -3.11 10.23
N ALA A 82 8.79 -3.28 11.36
CA ALA A 82 9.23 -4.18 12.43
C ALA A 82 9.29 -5.65 11.98
N LEU A 83 8.24 -6.12 11.30
CA LEU A 83 8.13 -7.48 10.74
C LEU A 83 9.19 -7.72 9.64
N ALA A 84 9.46 -6.73 8.80
CA ALA A 84 10.53 -6.77 7.79
C ALA A 84 11.93 -6.94 8.41
N HIS A 85 12.22 -6.26 9.53
CA HIS A 85 13.46 -6.46 10.27
C HIS A 85 13.52 -7.83 10.97
N ALA A 86 12.39 -8.36 11.44
CA ALA A 86 12.27 -9.70 12.02
C ALA A 86 12.35 -10.84 10.98
N GLY A 87 12.30 -10.53 9.68
CA GLY A 87 12.25 -11.53 8.61
C GLY A 87 10.87 -12.12 8.35
N GLU A 88 9.82 -11.64 9.02
CA GLU A 88 8.43 -12.07 8.86
C GLU A 88 7.79 -11.45 7.60
N THR A 89 8.36 -11.77 6.43
CA THR A 89 8.07 -11.10 5.14
C THR A 89 6.61 -11.14 4.74
N GLY A 90 5.94 -12.28 4.90
CA GLY A 90 4.51 -12.43 4.58
C GLY A 90 3.64 -11.49 5.40
N ARG A 91 3.81 -11.49 6.73
CA ARG A 91 3.06 -10.61 7.64
C ARG A 91 3.38 -9.13 7.40
N ALA A 92 4.60 -8.81 6.98
CA ALA A 92 4.97 -7.46 6.58
C ALA A 92 4.22 -7.01 5.31
N ILE A 93 4.08 -7.89 4.31
CA ILE A 93 3.26 -7.64 3.10
C ILE A 93 1.79 -7.45 3.48
N ASP A 94 1.23 -8.31 4.33
CA ASP A 94 -0.16 -8.23 4.78
C ASP A 94 -0.43 -6.90 5.53
N ALA A 95 0.51 -6.46 6.38
CA ALA A 95 0.46 -5.16 7.05
C ALA A 95 0.56 -3.97 6.07
N MET A 96 1.43 -4.05 5.06
CA MET A 96 1.52 -3.02 4.00
C MET A 96 0.23 -2.95 3.17
N ASN A 97 -0.33 -4.09 2.75
CA ASN A 97 -1.57 -4.14 1.99
C ASN A 97 -2.72 -3.53 2.80
N ARG A 98 -2.84 -3.88 4.09
CA ARG A 98 -3.84 -3.26 4.99
C ARG A 98 -3.64 -1.75 5.17
N ALA A 99 -2.40 -1.27 5.30
CA ALA A 99 -2.12 0.15 5.42
C ALA A 99 -2.51 0.94 4.16
N LEU A 100 -2.23 0.38 2.99
CA LEU A 100 -2.42 1.03 1.69
C LEU A 100 -3.85 1.01 1.15
N ARG A 101 -4.79 0.34 1.84
CA ARG A 101 -6.21 0.20 1.46
C ARG A 101 -6.92 1.49 1.08
N HIS A 102 -6.58 2.59 1.75
CA HIS A 102 -7.22 3.90 1.59
C HIS A 102 -6.38 4.89 0.79
N GLY A 103 -5.19 4.51 0.30
CA GLY A 103 -4.26 5.43 -0.35
C GLY A 103 -3.63 6.47 0.58
N ASP A 104 -3.82 6.33 1.90
CA ASP A 104 -3.25 7.21 2.92
C ASP A 104 -1.75 6.91 3.12
N ALA A 105 -0.94 7.96 3.18
CA ALA A 105 0.50 7.90 3.39
C ALA A 105 0.90 7.77 4.88
N GLY A 106 -0.07 7.93 5.79
CA GLY A 106 0.14 8.10 7.22
C GLY A 106 0.40 9.55 7.61
N GLY A 107 0.06 9.92 8.84
CA GLY A 107 0.14 11.31 9.32
C GLY A 107 1.54 11.75 9.77
N ARG A 108 2.55 10.89 9.64
CA ARG A 108 3.88 11.08 10.23
C ARG A 108 5.00 10.98 9.19
N PRO A 109 5.67 12.10 8.85
CA PRO A 109 6.80 12.10 7.92
C PRO A 109 7.93 11.14 8.32
N THR A 110 8.12 10.86 9.61
CA THR A 110 9.13 9.92 10.10
C THR A 110 8.94 8.48 9.60
N ILE A 111 7.75 8.11 9.12
CA ILE A 111 7.45 6.77 8.60
C ILE A 111 8.07 6.55 7.21
N VAL A 112 8.10 7.58 6.34
CA VAL A 112 8.70 7.45 4.99
C VAL A 112 10.19 7.12 5.08
N TYR A 113 10.91 7.77 6.00
CA TYR A 113 12.32 7.48 6.24
C TYR A 113 12.56 6.07 6.78
N ARG A 114 11.67 5.56 7.65
CA ARG A 114 11.76 4.17 8.15
C ARG A 114 11.49 3.12 7.09
N ILE A 115 10.54 3.38 6.18
CA ILE A 115 10.29 2.48 5.05
C ILE A 115 11.43 2.52 4.03
N MET A 116 12.01 3.69 3.77
CA MET A 116 13.19 3.84 2.91
C MET A 116 14.43 3.15 3.51
N GLU A 117 14.67 3.31 4.82
CA GLU A 117 15.72 2.61 5.57
C GLU A 117 15.55 1.08 5.50
N ALA A 118 14.34 0.59 5.74
CA ALA A 118 14.02 -0.84 5.65
C ALA A 118 14.19 -1.39 4.23
N ALA A 119 13.69 -0.69 3.20
CA ALA A 119 13.84 -1.09 1.80
C ALA A 119 15.32 -1.16 1.37
N GLY A 120 16.11 -0.15 1.74
CA GLY A 120 17.55 -0.14 1.49
C GLY A 120 18.28 -1.29 2.18
N ALA A 121 17.99 -1.53 3.47
CA ALA A 121 18.59 -2.61 4.25
C ALA A 121 18.22 -4.01 3.74
N LEU A 122 16.99 -4.20 3.25
CA LEU A 122 16.55 -5.45 2.61
C LEU A 122 17.21 -5.68 1.24
N ALA A 123 17.29 -4.64 0.42
CA ALA A 123 17.88 -4.72 -0.92
C ALA A 123 19.40 -4.92 -0.90
N ALA A 124 20.08 -4.49 0.17
CA ALA A 124 21.53 -4.63 0.33
C ALA A 124 21.99 -6.00 0.86
N ARG A 125 21.07 -6.90 1.24
CA ARG A 125 21.40 -8.26 1.69
C ARG A 125 22.07 -9.05 0.57
N ARG A 126 23.15 -9.77 0.92
CA ARG A 126 23.96 -10.60 0.01
C ARG A 126 23.99 -12.08 0.42
N ASP A 127 23.60 -12.33 1.66
CA ASP A 127 23.54 -13.58 2.40
C ASP A 127 22.29 -14.40 2.08
N VAL A 128 21.17 -13.73 1.82
CA VAL A 128 19.88 -14.35 1.49
C VAL A 128 19.28 -13.60 0.31
N GLN A 129 18.54 -14.30 -0.56
CA GLN A 129 17.76 -13.67 -1.62
C GLN A 129 16.85 -12.58 -1.00
N PRO A 130 16.93 -11.31 -1.46
CA PRO A 130 16.07 -10.26 -0.93
C PRO A 130 14.58 -10.61 -1.12
N PRO A 131 13.68 -10.25 -0.19
CA PRO A 131 12.25 -10.46 -0.37
C PRO A 131 11.71 -9.45 -1.38
N LEU A 132 11.71 -9.84 -2.65
CA LEU A 132 11.41 -9.01 -3.82
C LEU A 132 9.97 -8.50 -3.77
N CYS A 133 9.01 -9.33 -3.35
CA CYS A 133 7.61 -8.93 -3.23
C CYS A 133 7.40 -7.90 -2.10
N LEU A 134 8.09 -8.06 -0.97
CA LEU A 134 8.06 -7.06 0.10
C LEU A 134 8.71 -5.74 -0.35
N LEU A 135 9.85 -5.79 -1.04
CA LEU A 135 10.49 -4.62 -1.64
C LEU A 135 9.54 -3.90 -2.62
N ALA A 136 8.80 -4.66 -3.44
CA ALA A 136 7.77 -4.09 -4.33
C ALA A 136 6.68 -3.34 -3.55
N HIS A 137 6.21 -3.88 -2.42
CA HIS A 137 5.21 -3.22 -1.55
C HIS A 137 5.75 -1.97 -0.85
N LEU A 138 7.01 -1.98 -0.39
CA LEU A 138 7.65 -0.81 0.22
C LEU A 138 7.82 0.32 -0.81
N HIS A 139 8.31 0.01 -2.02
CA HIS A 139 8.42 1.01 -3.09
C HIS A 139 7.05 1.47 -3.64
N ARG A 140 6.01 0.61 -3.64
CA ARG A 140 4.62 0.99 -3.94
C ARG A 140 4.07 2.04 -2.96
N TYR A 141 4.45 1.99 -1.69
CA TYR A 141 4.17 3.05 -0.71
C TYR A 141 5.01 4.31 -0.98
N LEU A 142 6.33 4.15 -1.20
CA LEU A 142 7.21 5.30 -1.46
C LEU A 142 6.81 6.10 -2.71
N ARG A 143 6.13 5.46 -3.68
CA ARG A 143 5.53 6.12 -4.85
C ARG A 143 4.57 7.27 -4.50
N ILE A 144 3.94 7.24 -3.32
CA ILE A 144 3.06 8.32 -2.86
C ILE A 144 3.84 9.64 -2.67
N PHE A 145 5.16 9.57 -2.45
CA PHE A 145 6.05 10.72 -2.24
C PHE A 145 6.94 11.03 -3.46
N ASP A 146 7.27 10.02 -4.26
CA ASP A 146 8.09 10.13 -5.48
C ASP A 146 7.63 9.09 -6.51
N GLU A 147 6.98 9.53 -7.60
CA GLU A 147 6.42 8.63 -8.63
C GLU A 147 7.48 7.75 -9.30
N ALA A 148 8.78 8.12 -9.28
CA ALA A 148 9.85 7.27 -9.79
C ALA A 148 9.97 5.94 -9.02
N GLN A 149 9.54 5.89 -7.77
CA GLN A 149 9.48 4.65 -6.97
C GLN A 149 8.45 3.65 -7.54
N GLY A 150 7.50 4.09 -8.37
CA GLY A 150 6.57 3.21 -9.09
C GLY A 150 7.28 2.27 -10.05
N GLU A 151 8.28 2.76 -10.80
CA GLU A 151 9.13 1.91 -11.65
C GLU A 151 9.97 0.93 -10.82
N VAL A 152 10.50 1.40 -9.68
CA VAL A 152 11.28 0.55 -8.77
C VAL A 152 10.41 -0.58 -8.20
N ALA A 153 9.17 -0.26 -7.80
CA ALA A 153 8.17 -1.24 -7.36
C ALA A 153 7.85 -2.26 -8.46
N MET A 154 7.58 -1.80 -9.69
CA MET A 154 7.30 -2.68 -10.83
C MET A 154 8.50 -3.59 -11.18
N ARG A 155 9.74 -3.09 -11.11
CA ARG A 155 10.95 -3.90 -11.33
C ARG A 155 11.12 -4.97 -10.26
N TYR A 156 10.85 -4.66 -8.99
CA TYR A 156 10.87 -5.67 -7.93
C TYR A 156 9.74 -6.68 -8.08
N ALA A 157 8.52 -6.24 -8.42
CA ALA A 157 7.38 -7.12 -8.64
C ALA A 157 7.62 -8.10 -9.80
N ARG A 158 8.19 -7.66 -10.93
CA ARG A 158 8.55 -8.54 -12.06
C ARG A 158 9.53 -9.64 -11.61
N ARG A 159 10.63 -9.24 -10.96
CA ARG A 159 11.59 -10.21 -10.40
C ARG A 159 10.95 -11.16 -9.38
N ALA A 160 10.01 -10.68 -8.56
CA ALA A 160 9.30 -11.51 -7.60
C ALA A 160 8.41 -12.56 -8.30
N ILE A 161 7.78 -12.20 -9.42
CA ILE A 161 7.06 -13.15 -10.29
C ILE A 161 8.04 -14.17 -10.87
N ASP A 162 9.16 -13.71 -11.45
CA ASP A 162 10.18 -14.57 -12.08
C ASP A 162 10.78 -15.60 -11.11
N THR A 163 10.92 -15.24 -9.82
CA THR A 163 11.48 -16.12 -8.78
C THR A 163 10.44 -16.81 -7.89
N GLY A 164 9.13 -16.66 -8.17
CA GLY A 164 8.06 -17.25 -7.36
C GLY A 164 7.87 -16.66 -5.95
N ASP A 165 8.44 -15.48 -5.66
CA ASP A 165 8.23 -14.79 -4.38
C ASP A 165 6.84 -14.11 -4.37
N ARG A 166 5.84 -14.81 -3.82
CA ARG A 166 4.43 -14.37 -3.72
C ARG A 166 3.92 -13.70 -5.01
N PRO A 167 3.90 -14.43 -6.15
CA PRO A 167 3.65 -13.84 -7.46
C PRO A 167 2.26 -13.18 -7.59
N ALA A 168 1.24 -13.63 -6.85
CA ALA A 168 -0.07 -12.96 -6.82
C ALA A 168 0.00 -11.53 -6.23
N ASP A 169 0.69 -11.34 -5.10
CA ASP A 169 0.91 -10.02 -4.48
C ASP A 169 1.80 -9.11 -5.35
N ALA A 170 2.71 -9.70 -6.11
CA ALA A 170 3.54 -8.98 -7.08
C ALA A 170 2.72 -8.51 -8.30
N TRP A 171 1.84 -9.36 -8.86
CA TRP A 171 0.88 -8.96 -9.89
C TRP A 171 -0.11 -7.89 -9.41
N LEU A 172 -0.59 -8.01 -8.16
CA LEU A 172 -1.37 -6.96 -7.49
C LEU A 172 -0.59 -5.63 -7.49
N THR A 173 0.69 -5.65 -7.11
CA THR A 173 1.52 -4.44 -7.11
C THR A 173 1.61 -3.81 -8.50
N ILE A 174 1.85 -4.60 -9.55
CA ILE A 174 1.87 -4.11 -10.94
C ILE A 174 0.53 -3.48 -11.32
N GLY A 175 -0.60 -4.15 -11.02
CA GLY A 175 -1.94 -3.62 -11.29
C GLY A 175 -2.21 -2.28 -10.61
N VAL A 176 -1.75 -2.10 -9.37
CA VAL A 176 -1.92 -0.83 -8.64
C VAL A 176 -1.03 0.29 -9.18
N ILE A 177 0.17 0.00 -9.69
CA ILE A 177 0.99 1.05 -10.32
C ILE A 177 0.39 1.46 -11.68
N LEU A 178 -0.18 0.51 -12.44
CA LEU A 178 -0.86 0.78 -13.71
C LEU A 178 -2.13 1.63 -13.51
N ASP A 179 -2.96 1.31 -12.52
CA ASP A 179 -4.11 2.11 -12.09
C ASP A 179 -3.70 3.57 -11.78
N LYS A 180 -2.61 3.75 -11.02
CA LYS A 180 -2.11 5.08 -10.64
C LYS A 180 -1.54 5.89 -11.81
N ARG A 181 -1.38 5.26 -12.98
CA ARG A 181 -1.00 5.89 -14.25
C ARG A 181 -2.17 6.05 -15.22
N GLY A 182 -3.38 5.64 -14.83
CA GLY A 182 -4.58 5.68 -15.68
C GLY A 182 -4.70 4.51 -16.66
N HIS A 183 -3.82 3.52 -16.59
CA HIS A 183 -3.82 2.35 -17.49
C HIS A 183 -4.81 1.28 -17.00
N HIS A 184 -6.10 1.61 -16.92
CA HIS A 184 -7.12 0.79 -16.24
C HIS A 184 -7.30 -0.61 -16.86
N ALA A 185 -7.18 -0.75 -18.19
CA ALA A 185 -7.25 -2.04 -18.86
C ALA A 185 -6.05 -2.94 -18.52
N ASP A 186 -4.82 -2.40 -18.59
CA ASP A 186 -3.60 -3.13 -18.20
C ASP A 186 -3.62 -3.50 -16.72
N ALA A 187 -4.13 -2.58 -15.88
CA ALA A 187 -4.30 -2.80 -14.44
C ALA A 187 -5.25 -3.98 -14.17
N LEU A 188 -6.42 -4.01 -14.82
CA LEU A 188 -7.36 -5.13 -14.72
C LEU A 188 -6.73 -6.44 -15.20
N ALA A 189 -5.99 -6.44 -16.31
CA ALA A 189 -5.30 -7.64 -16.81
C ALA A 189 -4.20 -8.14 -15.85
N ALA A 190 -3.46 -7.25 -15.19
CA ALA A 190 -2.50 -7.62 -14.15
C ALA A 190 -3.20 -8.22 -12.91
N LEU A 191 -4.35 -7.66 -12.51
CA LEU A 191 -5.14 -8.15 -11.38
C LEU A 191 -5.80 -9.51 -11.69
N GLN A 192 -6.25 -9.74 -12.92
CA GLN A 192 -6.71 -11.06 -13.38
C GLN A 192 -5.60 -12.11 -13.31
N ARG A 193 -4.33 -11.75 -13.62
CA ARG A 193 -3.18 -12.65 -13.41
C ARG A 193 -2.92 -12.94 -11.93
N ALA A 194 -3.08 -11.97 -11.03
CA ALA A 194 -3.01 -12.22 -9.59
C ALA A 194 -4.08 -13.23 -9.14
N LEU A 195 -5.32 -13.05 -9.60
CA LEU A 195 -6.48 -13.90 -9.26
C LEU A 195 -6.42 -15.30 -9.88
N ALA A 196 -5.75 -15.47 -11.02
CA ALA A 196 -5.49 -16.78 -11.61
C ALA A 196 -4.47 -17.61 -10.80
N ILE A 197 -3.60 -16.94 -10.04
CA ILE A 197 -2.60 -17.57 -9.16
C ILE A 197 -3.18 -17.80 -7.76
N ASP A 198 -3.89 -16.82 -7.21
CA ASP A 198 -4.59 -16.91 -5.93
C ASP A 198 -6.07 -16.50 -6.09
N PRO A 199 -6.97 -17.47 -6.31
CA PRO A 199 -8.42 -17.25 -6.37
C PRO A 199 -9.05 -16.79 -5.04
N ARG A 200 -8.27 -16.60 -3.98
CA ARG A 200 -8.73 -16.07 -2.68
C ARG A 200 -8.10 -14.71 -2.36
N HIS A 201 -7.45 -14.05 -3.33
CA HIS A 201 -6.82 -12.75 -3.13
C HIS A 201 -7.85 -11.61 -3.07
N ALA A 202 -8.44 -11.40 -1.89
CA ALA A 202 -9.50 -10.42 -1.66
C ALA A 202 -9.12 -8.97 -2.04
N GLU A 203 -7.86 -8.57 -1.84
CA GLU A 203 -7.39 -7.23 -2.22
C GLU A 203 -7.26 -7.11 -3.75
N ALA A 204 -6.79 -8.15 -4.46
CA ALA A 204 -6.78 -8.15 -5.93
C ALA A 204 -8.20 -8.08 -6.52
N TYR A 205 -9.17 -8.81 -5.95
CA TYR A 205 -10.58 -8.69 -6.32
C TYR A 205 -11.11 -7.26 -6.11
N ARG A 206 -10.78 -6.62 -4.98
CA ARG A 206 -11.20 -5.23 -4.71
C ARG A 206 -10.61 -4.23 -5.71
N TRP A 207 -9.34 -4.37 -6.07
CA TRP A 207 -8.75 -3.53 -7.11
C TRP A 207 -9.36 -3.81 -8.48
N ALA A 208 -9.64 -5.08 -8.81
CA ALA A 208 -10.29 -5.45 -10.07
C ALA A 208 -11.70 -4.86 -10.18
N ALA A 209 -12.47 -4.86 -9.09
CA ALA A 209 -13.75 -4.17 -9.01
C ALA A 209 -13.63 -2.67 -9.26
N THR A 210 -12.58 -2.04 -8.72
CA THR A 210 -12.30 -0.62 -8.95
C THR A 210 -11.95 -0.34 -10.42
N GLN A 211 -11.11 -1.18 -11.04
CA GLN A 211 -10.76 -1.02 -12.47
C GLN A 211 -11.96 -1.25 -13.39
N ALA A 212 -12.83 -2.22 -13.06
CA ALA A 212 -14.06 -2.45 -13.81
C ALA A 212 -15.00 -1.23 -13.79
N LEU A 213 -15.13 -0.52 -12.65
CA LEU A 213 -15.87 0.75 -12.61
C LEU A 213 -15.20 1.86 -13.46
N MET A 214 -13.87 1.97 -13.42
CA MET A 214 -13.14 2.93 -14.29
C MET A 214 -13.33 2.62 -15.78
N LEU A 215 -13.50 1.35 -16.13
CA LEU A 215 -13.80 0.87 -17.49
C LEU A 215 -15.30 0.84 -17.83
N GLN A 216 -16.16 1.35 -16.96
CA GLN A 216 -17.63 1.41 -17.13
C GLN A 216 -18.29 0.02 -17.28
N ASP A 217 -17.72 -1.03 -16.67
CA ASP A 217 -18.33 -2.35 -16.51
C ASP A 217 -18.80 -2.58 -15.06
N PRO A 218 -20.01 -2.12 -14.70
CA PRO A 218 -20.54 -2.27 -13.35
C PRO A 218 -20.90 -3.73 -13.01
N VAL A 219 -21.15 -4.58 -14.02
CA VAL A 219 -21.49 -6.01 -13.83
C VAL A 219 -20.24 -6.79 -13.41
N LEU A 220 -19.12 -6.57 -14.07
CA LEU A 220 -17.82 -7.12 -13.65
C LEU A 220 -17.42 -6.53 -12.30
N ALA A 221 -17.62 -5.23 -12.08
CA ALA A 221 -17.33 -4.60 -10.79
C ALA A 221 -18.07 -5.28 -9.63
N TYR A 222 -19.35 -5.60 -9.82
CA TYR A 222 -20.16 -6.31 -8.84
C TYR A 222 -19.64 -7.72 -8.56
N ARG A 223 -19.36 -8.50 -9.62
CA ARG A 223 -18.80 -9.85 -9.48
C ARG A 223 -17.47 -9.83 -8.72
N MET A 224 -16.58 -8.89 -9.03
CA MET A 224 -15.29 -8.76 -8.36
C MET A 224 -15.44 -8.27 -6.91
N ALA A 225 -16.31 -7.29 -6.63
CA ALA A 225 -16.54 -6.80 -5.27
C ALA A 225 -17.15 -7.89 -4.37
N ARG A 226 -18.10 -8.67 -4.89
CA ARG A 226 -18.71 -9.81 -4.18
C ARG A 226 -17.67 -10.88 -3.87
N ALA A 227 -16.82 -11.23 -4.86
CA ALA A 227 -15.72 -12.18 -4.66
C ALA A 227 -14.69 -11.71 -3.61
N ALA A 228 -14.42 -10.39 -3.50
CA ALA A 228 -13.56 -9.86 -2.43
C ALA A 228 -14.14 -10.12 -1.03
N LEU A 229 -15.45 -9.91 -0.84
CA LEU A 229 -16.15 -10.21 0.40
C LEU A 229 -16.21 -11.72 0.68
N GLU A 230 -16.46 -12.54 -0.35
CA GLU A 230 -16.48 -14.00 -0.21
C GLU A 230 -15.11 -14.58 0.16
N ALA A 231 -14.02 -13.99 -0.35
CA ALA A 231 -12.65 -14.44 -0.12
C ALA A 231 -12.13 -14.09 1.29
N ALA A 232 -12.55 -12.95 1.85
CA ALA A 232 -12.21 -12.48 3.19
C ALA A 232 -13.47 -12.12 4.00
N PRO A 233 -14.29 -13.12 4.39
CA PRO A 233 -15.59 -12.92 5.04
C PRO A 233 -15.50 -12.37 6.47
N ASP A 234 -14.29 -12.32 7.05
CA ASP A 234 -14.02 -11.78 8.38
C ASP A 234 -13.54 -10.32 8.38
N ASP A 235 -13.31 -9.73 7.21
CA ASP A 235 -12.73 -8.39 7.09
C ASP A 235 -13.80 -7.35 6.67
N PRO A 236 -14.25 -6.48 7.60
CA PRO A 236 -15.31 -5.50 7.35
C PRO A 236 -15.02 -4.53 6.20
N PHE A 237 -13.75 -4.40 5.80
CA PHE A 237 -13.34 -3.51 4.72
C PHE A 237 -13.97 -3.88 3.36
N TYR A 238 -14.13 -5.17 3.05
CA TYR A 238 -14.64 -5.61 1.74
C TYR A 238 -16.17 -5.57 1.62
N ALA A 239 -16.90 -5.44 2.73
CA ALA A 239 -18.36 -5.25 2.69
C ALA A 239 -18.75 -3.86 2.11
N ARG A 240 -17.94 -2.82 2.36
CA ARG A 240 -18.26 -1.44 1.95
C ARG A 240 -18.24 -1.18 0.43
N PRO A 241 -17.30 -1.72 -0.36
CA PRO A 241 -17.37 -1.66 -1.82
C PRO A 241 -18.65 -2.29 -2.39
N VAL A 242 -19.06 -3.45 -1.85
CA VAL A 242 -20.31 -4.13 -2.25
C VAL A 242 -21.53 -3.28 -1.88
N GLU A 243 -21.61 -2.80 -0.64
CA GLU A 243 -22.67 -1.90 -0.18
C GLU A 243 -22.84 -0.68 -1.10
N ARG A 244 -21.73 -0.01 -1.43
CA ARG A 244 -21.75 1.16 -2.32
C ARG A 244 -22.36 0.82 -3.66
N LEU A 245 -21.88 -0.24 -4.31
CA LEU A 245 -22.30 -0.60 -5.65
C LEU A 245 -23.77 -1.07 -5.68
N VAL A 246 -24.15 -1.95 -4.76
CA VAL A 246 -25.49 -2.55 -4.75
C VAL A 246 -26.56 -1.55 -4.31
N LEU A 247 -26.34 -0.78 -3.24
CA LEU A 247 -27.34 0.17 -2.74
C LEU A 247 -27.36 1.51 -3.48
N ARG A 248 -26.21 2.04 -3.92
CA ARG A 248 -26.16 3.39 -4.53
C ARG A 248 -26.26 3.39 -6.04
N GLU A 249 -25.59 2.47 -6.72
CA GLU A 249 -25.58 2.44 -8.19
C GLU A 249 -26.76 1.61 -8.75
N PHE A 250 -27.11 0.49 -8.11
CA PHE A 250 -28.21 -0.37 -8.57
C PHE A 250 -29.54 -0.20 -7.80
N GLY A 251 -29.51 0.39 -6.61
CA GLY A 251 -30.71 0.54 -5.76
C GLY A 251 -31.30 -0.78 -5.24
N ASP A 252 -30.62 -1.91 -5.40
CA ASP A 252 -31.16 -3.23 -5.05
C ASP A 252 -30.93 -3.59 -3.58
N ALA A 253 -31.80 -3.04 -2.74
CA ALA A 253 -31.82 -3.32 -1.31
C ALA A 253 -32.09 -4.80 -0.97
N ARG A 254 -32.75 -5.57 -1.85
CA ARG A 254 -33.03 -7.00 -1.60
C ARG A 254 -31.79 -7.85 -1.80
N THR A 255 -31.06 -7.65 -2.89
CA THR A 255 -29.76 -8.30 -3.12
C THR A 255 -28.76 -7.89 -2.04
N MET A 256 -28.76 -6.63 -1.60
CA MET A 256 -27.91 -6.21 -0.48
C MET A 256 -28.23 -6.97 0.82
N ALA A 257 -29.51 -7.13 1.14
CA ALA A 257 -29.93 -7.88 2.34
C ALA A 257 -29.42 -9.33 2.29
N ALA A 258 -29.69 -10.05 1.20
CA ALA A 258 -29.25 -11.42 1.02
C ALA A 258 -27.71 -11.60 1.09
N LEU A 259 -26.94 -10.65 0.55
CA LEU A 259 -25.47 -10.68 0.61
C LEU A 259 -24.94 -10.48 2.03
N MET A 260 -25.56 -9.60 2.82
CA MET A 260 -25.13 -9.39 4.21
C MET A 260 -25.60 -10.52 5.13
N GLU A 261 -26.76 -11.14 4.88
CA GLU A 261 -27.18 -12.38 5.55
C GLU A 261 -26.18 -13.51 5.29
N GLN A 262 -25.73 -13.68 4.05
CA GLN A 262 -24.67 -14.65 3.70
C GLN A 262 -23.32 -14.33 4.37
N ALA A 263 -22.97 -13.05 4.50
CA ALA A 263 -21.77 -12.63 5.23
C ALA A 263 -21.88 -12.94 6.74
N LEU A 264 -23.03 -12.65 7.36
CA LEU A 264 -23.28 -12.95 8.77
C LEU A 264 -23.38 -14.45 9.06
N ALA A 265 -23.88 -15.25 8.12
CA ALA A 265 -23.86 -16.71 8.23
C ALA A 265 -22.43 -17.28 8.31
N ARG A 266 -21.44 -16.58 7.74
CA ARG A 266 -20.01 -16.91 7.87
C ARG A 266 -19.38 -16.28 9.11
N ASN A 267 -19.69 -15.01 9.41
CA ASN A 267 -19.21 -14.29 10.58
C ASN A 267 -20.33 -13.50 11.27
N PRO A 268 -20.99 -14.09 12.29
CA PRO A 268 -22.05 -13.41 13.05
C PRO A 268 -21.57 -12.17 13.83
N GLY A 269 -20.26 -12.02 14.03
CA GLY A 269 -19.66 -10.86 14.70
C GLY A 269 -19.40 -9.67 13.78
N MET A 270 -19.69 -9.75 12.47
CA MET A 270 -19.41 -8.67 11.53
C MET A 270 -20.39 -7.50 11.68
N ALA A 271 -20.04 -6.55 12.56
CA ALA A 271 -20.80 -5.32 12.77
C ALA A 271 -21.10 -4.53 11.46
N ALA A 272 -20.19 -4.58 10.46
CA ALA A 272 -20.42 -3.91 9.18
C ALA A 272 -21.49 -4.59 8.30
N ALA A 273 -21.67 -5.90 8.42
CA ALA A 273 -22.75 -6.60 7.71
C ALA A 273 -24.11 -6.26 8.33
N HIS A 274 -24.20 -6.14 9.66
CA HIS A 274 -25.38 -5.56 10.32
C HIS A 274 -25.64 -4.10 9.91
N GLU A 275 -24.63 -3.26 9.70
CA GLU A 275 -24.84 -1.92 9.12
C GLU A 275 -25.34 -1.96 7.66
N GLY A 276 -24.90 -2.95 6.89
CA GLY A 276 -25.37 -3.20 5.53
C GLY A 276 -26.85 -3.62 5.53
N LEU A 277 -27.23 -4.53 6.42
CA LEU A 277 -28.64 -4.92 6.65
C LEU A 277 -29.50 -3.75 7.11
N ALA A 278 -29.00 -2.92 8.03
CA ALA A 278 -29.75 -1.76 8.50
C ALA A 278 -30.08 -0.79 7.35
N ARG A 279 -29.12 -0.54 6.45
CA ARG A 279 -29.29 0.34 5.30
C ARG A 279 -30.12 -0.29 4.18
N ALA A 280 -30.04 -1.61 4.00
CA ALA A 280 -30.95 -2.35 3.14
C ALA A 280 -32.41 -2.26 3.66
N ALA A 281 -32.62 -2.46 4.96
CA ALA A 281 -33.94 -2.34 5.59
C ALA A 281 -34.51 -0.91 5.51
N GLU A 282 -33.68 0.12 5.73
CA GLU A 282 -34.05 1.53 5.49
C GLU A 282 -34.53 1.76 4.05
N ALA A 283 -33.78 1.28 3.05
CA ALA A 283 -34.15 1.40 1.64
C ALA A 283 -35.40 0.59 1.26
N LEU A 284 -35.78 -0.41 2.04
CA LEU A 284 -37.02 -1.19 1.91
C LEU A 284 -38.19 -0.60 2.72
N GLY A 285 -37.97 0.46 3.50
CA GLY A 285 -38.98 1.08 4.38
C GLY A 285 -39.20 0.38 5.72
N ASP A 286 -38.41 -0.65 6.05
CA ASP A 286 -38.53 -1.42 7.30
C ASP A 286 -37.68 -0.77 8.41
N ALA A 287 -38.26 0.25 9.04
CA ALA A 287 -37.60 1.03 10.09
C ALA A 287 -37.28 0.20 11.35
N ASP A 288 -38.09 -0.81 11.67
CA ASP A 288 -37.94 -1.64 12.86
C ASP A 288 -36.77 -2.63 12.72
N ARG A 289 -36.67 -3.34 11.58
CA ARG A 289 -35.49 -4.17 11.29
C ARG A 289 -34.23 -3.34 11.19
N ALA A 290 -34.31 -2.16 10.59
CA ALA A 290 -33.18 -1.23 10.53
C ALA A 290 -32.70 -0.84 11.94
N ALA A 291 -33.61 -0.44 12.83
CA ALA A 291 -33.29 -0.10 14.21
C ALA A 291 -32.68 -1.29 14.97
N GLY A 292 -33.21 -2.51 14.78
CA GLY A 292 -32.67 -3.75 15.34
C GLY A 292 -31.21 -3.98 14.94
N HIS A 293 -30.91 -3.98 13.64
CA HIS A 293 -29.54 -4.20 13.16
C HIS A 293 -28.57 -3.07 13.54
N ARG A 294 -29.01 -1.81 13.61
CA ARG A 294 -28.18 -0.70 14.14
C ARG A 294 -27.78 -0.92 15.60
N ARG A 295 -28.68 -1.48 16.44
CA ARG A 295 -28.37 -1.79 17.85
C ARG A 295 -27.28 -2.86 17.95
N VAL A 296 -27.46 -3.99 17.25
CA VAL A 296 -26.47 -5.10 17.24
C VAL A 296 -25.11 -4.63 16.72
N ALA A 297 -25.07 -3.86 15.62
CA ALA A 297 -23.83 -3.29 15.09
C ALA A 297 -23.11 -2.38 16.10
N ALA A 298 -23.86 -1.62 16.92
CA ALA A 298 -23.31 -0.77 17.97
C ALA A 298 -22.78 -1.56 19.18
N GLU A 299 -23.43 -2.67 19.55
CA GLU A 299 -23.02 -3.57 20.64
C GLU A 299 -21.72 -4.31 20.30
N LEU A 300 -21.66 -4.92 19.12
CA LEU A 300 -20.46 -5.59 18.59
C LEU A 300 -19.26 -4.64 18.56
N ARG A 301 -19.45 -3.39 18.11
CA ARG A 301 -18.40 -2.36 18.13
C ARG A 301 -17.94 -1.92 19.52
N ARG A 302 -18.82 -2.04 20.53
CA ARG A 302 -18.48 -1.73 21.93
C ARG A 302 -17.75 -2.89 22.62
N GLY A 303 -17.44 -3.97 21.90
CA GLY A 303 -16.83 -5.18 22.45
C GLY A 303 -17.75 -5.92 23.43
N ARG A 304 -19.05 -5.58 23.42
CA ARG A 304 -20.07 -6.30 24.17
C ARG A 304 -20.68 -7.31 23.21
N SER A 305 -20.09 -8.50 23.13
CA SER A 305 -20.79 -9.65 22.59
C SER A 305 -22.11 -9.80 23.35
N ALA A 306 -23.22 -9.92 22.64
CA ALA A 306 -24.49 -10.32 23.26
C ALA A 306 -24.26 -11.60 24.08
N ARG A 307 -24.81 -11.62 25.31
CA ARG A 307 -24.90 -12.82 26.14
C ARG A 307 -26.07 -13.66 25.68
#